data_AF-A0A2N2E5N6-F1
#
_entry.id   AF-A0A2N2E5N6-F1
#
_cell.length_a   1.000
_cell.length_b   1.000
_cell.length_c   1.000
_cell.angle_alpha   90.00
_cell.angle_beta   90.00
_cell.angle_gamma   90.00
#
_symmetry.space_group_name_H-M   'P 1'
#
loop_
_entity.id
_entity.type
_entity.pdbx_description
1 polymer ?
#
loop_
_entity_poly.entity_id
_entity_poly.type
_entity_poly.pdbx_seq_one_letter_code
_entity_poly.pdbx_strand_id
1 'polypeptide(L)'
;MKPVVRLVVISLLSALLLVVQVALAIVPNVELVSLLILIYTLLLPLPTALGIVSIFVTLEFIIWGFGDWVIGYYWIWPLWVLLVYFTKWINKDDPHRWALLGAFWGILFGILFSLHHGILYGMTYSYAYWIRGISFDIIHAISNYILILLSYRVIFNILKKLLERLGVTYESNHKNR
;
A
#
# COMPACT_ATOMS: atom_id res chain seq x y z
N MET A 1 18.73 8.06 -10.38
CA MET A 1 18.04 9.30 -9.92
C MET A 1 18.99 10.09 -9.04
N LYS A 2 19.10 11.42 -9.24
CA LYS A 2 19.90 12.29 -8.36
C LYS A 2 19.37 12.20 -6.91
N PRO A 3 20.22 12.24 -5.87
CA PRO A 3 19.78 12.10 -4.48
C PRO A 3 18.68 13.09 -4.07
N VAL A 4 18.80 14.35 -4.50
CA VAL A 4 17.80 15.41 -4.23
C VAL A 4 16.44 15.06 -4.82
N VAL A 5 16.39 14.61 -6.08
CA VAL A 5 15.12 14.23 -6.74
C VAL A 5 14.49 13.04 -6.02
N ARG A 6 15.31 12.07 -5.57
CA ARG A 6 14.82 10.92 -4.81
C ARG A 6 14.13 11.34 -3.52
N LEU A 7 14.74 12.26 -2.76
CA LEU A 7 14.16 12.77 -1.52
C LEU A 7 12.82 13.47 -1.79
N VAL A 8 12.77 14.34 -2.81
CA VAL A 8 11.53 15.05 -3.19
C VAL A 8 10.43 14.07 -3.59
N VAL A 9 10.74 13.06 -4.41
CA VAL A 9 9.77 12.03 -4.82
C VAL A 9 9.26 11.24 -3.62
N ILE A 10 10.14 10.80 -2.72
CA ILE A 10 9.74 10.08 -1.52
C ILE A 10 8.79 10.95 -0.68
N SER A 11 9.18 12.18 -0.35
CA SER A 11 8.39 13.08 0.47
C SER A 11 7.02 13.38 -0.13
N LEU A 12 6.95 13.68 -1.43
CA LEU A 12 5.69 13.99 -2.11
C LEU A 12 4.75 12.78 -2.16
N LEU A 13 5.27 11.59 -2.47
CA LEU A 13 4.45 10.39 -2.56
C LEU A 13 3.99 9.91 -1.18
N SER A 14 4.81 10.06 -0.13
CA SER A 14 4.38 9.79 1.26
C SER A 14 3.28 10.75 1.72
N ALA A 15 3.42 12.04 1.42
CA ALA A 15 2.39 13.03 1.73
C ALA A 15 1.09 12.75 0.95
N LEU A 16 1.19 12.30 -0.30
CA LEU A 16 0.03 11.91 -1.09
C LEU A 16 -0.72 10.71 -0.48
N LEU A 17 0.00 9.69 0.03
CA LEU A 17 -0.63 8.58 0.75
C LEU A 17 -1.42 9.08 1.97
N LEU A 18 -0.81 9.96 2.77
CA LEU A 18 -1.47 10.56 3.94
C LEU A 18 -2.74 11.33 3.54
N VAL A 19 -2.62 12.27 2.61
CA VAL A 19 -3.75 13.13 2.20
C VAL A 19 -4.92 12.30 1.68
N VAL A 20 -4.64 11.29 0.87
CA VAL A 20 -5.68 10.43 0.30
C VAL A 20 -6.31 9.54 1.37
N GLN A 21 -5.52 9.02 2.32
CA GLN A 21 -6.03 8.23 3.43
C GLN A 21 -6.93 9.08 4.35
N VAL A 22 -6.50 10.28 4.72
CA VAL A 22 -7.30 11.22 5.53
C VAL A 22 -8.57 11.63 4.78
N ALA A 23 -8.48 11.91 3.48
CA ALA A 23 -9.64 12.31 2.67
C ALA A 23 -10.70 11.20 2.56
N LEU A 24 -10.28 9.93 2.58
CA LEU A 24 -11.16 8.77 2.51
C LEU A 24 -11.58 8.22 3.88
N ALA A 25 -11.08 8.79 4.98
CA ALA A 25 -11.37 8.31 6.34
C ALA A 25 -12.87 8.31 6.70
N ILE A 26 -13.71 9.05 5.96
CA ILE A 26 -15.17 9.08 6.13
C ILE A 26 -15.81 7.74 5.72
N VAL A 27 -15.20 7.01 4.78
CA VAL A 27 -15.70 5.73 4.28
C VAL A 27 -14.95 4.59 4.98
N PRO A 28 -15.62 3.77 5.80
CA PRO A 28 -14.94 2.71 6.55
C PRO A 28 -14.23 1.73 5.62
N ASN A 29 -12.94 1.49 5.87
CA ASN A 29 -12.13 0.49 5.18
C ASN A 29 -12.06 0.60 3.65
N VAL A 30 -12.43 1.74 3.08
CA VAL A 30 -12.23 2.04 1.66
C VAL A 30 -11.09 3.03 1.54
N GLU A 31 -10.01 2.62 0.89
CA GLU A 31 -8.78 3.41 0.79
C GLU A 31 -8.13 3.27 -0.59
N LEU A 32 -7.23 4.21 -0.93
CA LEU A 32 -6.41 4.16 -2.15
C LEU A 32 -4.89 3.99 -1.88
N VAL A 33 -4.50 3.99 -0.60
CA VAL A 33 -3.15 3.67 -0.09
C VAL A 33 -2.64 2.34 -0.65
N SER A 34 -3.38 1.24 -0.59
CA SER A 34 -2.97 -0.08 -1.11
C SER A 34 -2.69 -0.02 -2.62
N LEU A 35 -3.57 0.65 -3.39
CA LEU A 35 -3.38 0.85 -4.84
C LEU A 35 -2.15 1.70 -5.14
N LEU A 36 -1.97 2.81 -4.42
CA LEU A 36 -0.83 3.71 -4.62
C LEU A 36 0.49 3.03 -4.25
N ILE A 37 0.57 2.32 -3.12
CA ILE A 37 1.75 1.55 -2.73
C ILE A 37 2.06 0.46 -3.77
N LEU A 38 1.04 -0.21 -4.31
CA LEU A 38 1.21 -1.18 -5.40
C LEU A 38 1.87 -0.50 -6.60
N ILE A 39 1.34 0.65 -7.06
CA ILE A 39 1.89 1.35 -8.22
C ILE A 39 3.30 1.88 -7.94
N TYR A 40 3.55 2.44 -6.76
CA TYR A 40 4.87 2.94 -6.37
C TYR A 40 5.90 1.82 -6.36
N THR A 41 5.52 0.63 -5.90
CA THR A 41 6.39 -0.55 -5.88
C THR A 41 6.73 -1.05 -7.29
N LEU A 42 5.81 -0.89 -8.25
CA LEU A 42 6.06 -1.25 -9.66
C LEU A 42 6.92 -0.22 -10.40
N LEU A 43 6.81 1.05 -10.04
CA LEU A 43 7.49 2.15 -10.72
C LEU A 43 8.86 2.47 -10.10
N LEU A 44 9.03 2.32 -8.79
CA LEU A 44 10.22 2.78 -8.08
C LEU A 44 11.08 1.60 -7.61
N PRO A 45 12.40 1.80 -7.45
CA PRO A 45 13.26 0.80 -6.83
C PRO A 45 12.75 0.44 -5.43
N LEU A 46 12.88 -0.84 -5.05
CA LEU A 46 12.35 -1.36 -3.78
C LEU A 46 12.73 -0.50 -2.55
N PRO A 47 13.98 -0.05 -2.37
CA PRO A 47 14.32 0.80 -1.20
C PRO A 47 13.61 2.16 -1.20
N THR A 48 13.17 2.65 -2.35
CA THR A 48 12.42 3.91 -2.46
C THR A 48 10.96 3.69 -2.08
N ALA A 49 10.33 2.61 -2.55
CA ALA A 49 8.96 2.25 -2.16
C ALA A 49 8.86 1.99 -0.65
N LEU A 50 9.82 1.26 -0.07
CA LEU A 50 9.90 1.05 1.38
C LEU A 50 10.07 2.38 2.13
N GLY A 51 10.94 3.27 1.66
CA GLY A 51 11.11 4.60 2.26
C GLY A 51 9.83 5.45 2.22
N ILE A 52 9.07 5.39 1.13
CA ILE A 52 7.78 6.09 1.00
C ILE A 52 6.81 5.62 2.09
N VAL A 53 6.67 4.31 2.23
CA VAL A 53 5.80 3.70 3.22
C VAL A 53 6.24 4.04 4.64
N SER A 54 7.54 3.96 4.95
CA SER A 54 8.03 4.30 6.29
C SER A 54 7.71 5.74 6.67
N ILE A 55 7.92 6.70 5.76
CA ILE A 55 7.59 8.11 6.01
C ILE A 55 6.08 8.30 6.12
N PHE A 56 5.28 7.61 5.30
CA PHE A 56 3.82 7.64 5.41
C PHE A 56 3.35 7.21 6.81
N VAL A 57 3.88 6.11 7.36
CA VAL A 57 3.54 5.66 8.72
C VAL A 57 3.99 6.66 9.78
N THR A 58 5.17 7.27 9.61
CA THR A 58 5.63 8.35 10.50
C THR A 58 4.70 9.57 10.47
N LEU A 59 4.23 9.96 9.28
CA LEU A 59 3.28 11.06 9.12
C LEU A 59 1.93 10.75 9.77
N GLU A 60 1.40 9.54 9.57
CA GLU A 60 0.19 9.06 10.23
C GLU A 60 0.31 9.15 11.75
N PHE A 61 1.43 8.69 12.31
CA PHE A 61 1.71 8.78 13.74
C PHE A 61 1.70 10.24 14.23
N ILE A 62 2.28 11.18 13.48
CA ILE A 62 2.31 12.60 13.86
C ILE A 62 0.89 13.21 13.86
N ILE A 63 0.05 12.83 12.89
CA ILE A 63 -1.30 13.39 12.74
C ILE A 63 -2.29 12.81 13.75
N TRP A 64 -2.28 11.48 13.93
CA TRP A 64 -3.27 10.76 14.73
C TRP A 64 -2.80 10.42 16.15
N GLY A 65 -1.52 10.67 16.45
CA GLY A 65 -0.90 10.35 17.74
C GLY A 65 -0.38 8.92 17.83
N PHE A 66 0.27 8.62 18.96
CA PHE A 66 0.82 7.28 19.20
C PHE A 66 -0.29 6.28 19.52
N GLY A 67 -0.25 5.12 18.88
CA GLY A 67 -1.10 3.97 19.18
C GLY A 67 -0.39 2.66 18.83
N ASP A 68 -0.95 1.54 19.30
CA ASP A 68 -0.49 0.19 18.98
C ASP A 68 -0.48 -0.09 17.47
N TRP A 69 -1.43 0.48 16.74
CA TRP A 69 -1.51 0.42 15.27
C TRP A 69 -0.28 1.00 14.56
N VAL A 70 0.44 1.97 15.15
CA VAL A 70 1.65 2.57 14.57
C VAL A 70 2.72 1.48 14.38
N ILE A 71 2.91 0.65 15.40
CA ILE A 71 3.86 -0.47 15.35
C ILE A 71 3.41 -1.46 14.27
N GLY A 72 2.10 -1.75 14.18
CA GLY A 72 1.53 -2.60 13.15
C GLY A 72 1.83 -2.12 11.73
N TYR A 73 1.57 -0.85 11.45
CA TYR A 73 1.83 -0.24 10.15
C TYR A 73 3.29 -0.28 9.71
N TYR A 74 4.24 -0.17 10.64
CA TYR A 74 5.67 -0.23 10.31
C TYR A 74 6.14 -1.58 9.75
N TRP A 75 5.39 -2.67 9.93
CA TRP A 75 5.75 -3.97 9.35
C TRP A 75 4.73 -4.49 8.34
N ILE A 76 3.44 -4.15 8.50
CA ILE A 76 2.37 -4.58 7.59
C ILE A 76 2.49 -3.89 6.24
N TRP A 77 2.71 -2.58 6.18
CA TRP A 77 2.83 -1.90 4.88
C TRP A 77 4.10 -2.28 4.11
N PRO A 78 5.28 -2.44 4.75
CA PRO A 78 6.43 -3.04 4.07
C PRO A 78 6.17 -4.45 3.56
N LEU A 79 5.37 -5.26 4.28
CA LEU A 79 5.00 -6.59 3.80
C LEU A 79 4.15 -6.50 2.51
N TRP A 80 3.28 -5.50 2.37
CA TRP A 80 2.58 -5.24 1.11
C TRP A 80 3.54 -4.93 -0.04
N VAL A 81 4.50 -4.04 0.21
CA VAL A 81 5.54 -3.69 -0.77
C VAL A 81 6.31 -4.94 -1.20
N LEU A 82 6.72 -5.78 -0.26
CA LEU A 82 7.42 -7.02 -0.55
C LEU A 82 6.55 -8.00 -1.35
N LEU A 83 5.28 -8.18 -0.96
CA LEU A 83 4.34 -9.04 -1.66
C LEU A 83 4.16 -8.61 -3.13
N VAL A 84 3.96 -7.31 -3.38
CA VAL A 84 3.87 -6.75 -4.73
C VAL A 84 5.19 -6.94 -5.49
N TYR A 85 6.32 -6.62 -4.85
CA TYR A 85 7.64 -6.73 -5.47
C TYR A 85 7.98 -8.16 -5.90
N PHE A 86 7.67 -9.16 -5.09
CA PHE A 86 7.93 -10.57 -5.39
C PHE A 86 6.93 -11.19 -6.35
N THR A 87 5.72 -10.65 -6.47
CA THR A 87 4.68 -11.18 -7.38
C THR A 87 4.62 -10.46 -8.72
N LYS A 88 5.34 -9.33 -8.91
CA LYS A 88 5.30 -8.52 -10.14
C LYS A 88 5.59 -9.27 -11.44
N TRP A 89 6.46 -10.28 -11.41
CA TRP A 89 6.79 -11.08 -12.59
C TRP A 89 5.65 -12.04 -13.02
N ILE A 90 4.81 -12.44 -12.08
CA ILE A 90 3.61 -13.28 -12.32
C ILE A 90 2.47 -12.42 -12.85
N ASN A 91 2.26 -11.24 -12.25
CA ASN A 91 1.10 -10.39 -12.52
C ASN A 91 1.24 -9.56 -13.81
N LYS A 92 2.46 -9.16 -14.21
CA LYS A 92 2.72 -8.37 -15.43
C LYS A 92 1.80 -7.14 -15.53
N ASP A 93 1.29 -6.83 -16.72
CA ASP A 93 0.40 -5.69 -17.02
C ASP A 93 -1.11 -6.00 -16.92
N ASP A 94 -1.47 -7.08 -16.23
CA ASP A 94 -2.85 -7.54 -16.11
C ASP A 94 -3.55 -6.92 -14.87
N PRO A 95 -4.50 -5.99 -15.05
CA PRO A 95 -5.20 -5.34 -13.95
C PRO A 95 -6.06 -6.31 -13.15
N HIS A 96 -6.55 -7.41 -13.75
CA HIS A 96 -7.36 -8.39 -13.04
C HIS A 96 -6.52 -9.12 -12.00
N ARG A 97 -5.26 -9.46 -12.34
CA ARG A 97 -4.33 -10.10 -11.39
C ARG A 97 -3.95 -9.16 -10.25
N TRP A 98 -3.71 -7.88 -10.57
CA TRP A 98 -3.46 -6.88 -9.54
C TRP A 98 -4.67 -6.65 -8.63
N ALA A 99 -5.88 -6.61 -9.19
CA ALA A 99 -7.11 -6.49 -8.43
C ALA A 99 -7.34 -7.70 -7.51
N LEU A 100 -7.10 -8.91 -8.00
CA LEU A 100 -7.16 -10.13 -7.18
C LEU A 100 -6.14 -10.11 -6.04
N LEU A 101 -4.90 -9.68 -6.32
CA LEU A 101 -3.88 -9.54 -5.28
C LEU A 101 -4.28 -8.49 -4.24
N GLY A 102 -4.87 -7.37 -4.65
CA GLY A 102 -5.37 -6.35 -3.73
C GLY A 102 -6.59 -6.79 -2.91
N ALA A 103 -7.47 -7.61 -3.49
CA ALA A 103 -8.56 -8.23 -2.76
C ALA A 103 -8.04 -9.18 -1.68
N PHE A 104 -7.08 -10.03 -2.04
CA PHE A 104 -6.38 -10.89 -1.11
C PHE A 104 -5.68 -10.07 -0.01
N TRP A 105 -5.03 -8.97 -0.37
CA TRP A 105 -4.42 -8.06 0.59
C TRP A 105 -5.44 -7.46 1.57
N GLY A 106 -6.64 -7.09 1.12
CA GLY A 106 -7.68 -6.55 2.01
C GLY A 106 -8.08 -7.50 3.13
N ILE A 107 -8.14 -8.81 2.85
CA ILE A 107 -8.39 -9.84 3.89
C ILE A 107 -7.12 -10.06 4.72
N LEU A 108 -5.97 -10.19 4.07
CA LEU A 108 -4.71 -10.45 4.75
C LEU A 108 -4.35 -9.32 5.72
N PHE A 109 -4.65 -8.07 5.38
CA PHE A 109 -4.40 -6.90 6.23
C PHE A 109 -5.07 -7.04 7.61
N GLY A 110 -6.36 -7.41 7.64
CA GLY A 110 -7.09 -7.67 8.89
C GLY A 110 -6.52 -8.84 9.68
N ILE A 111 -6.14 -9.93 9.01
CA ILE A 111 -5.48 -11.09 9.65
C ILE A 111 -4.13 -10.70 10.26
N LEU A 112 -3.33 -9.92 9.56
CA LEU A 112 -2.03 -9.44 10.04
C LEU A 112 -2.20 -8.50 11.23
N PHE A 113 -3.21 -7.63 11.21
CA PHE A 113 -3.54 -6.79 12.34
C PHE A 113 -4.05 -7.60 13.53
N SER A 114 -4.87 -8.62 13.30
CA SER A 114 -5.26 -9.55 14.35
C SER A 114 -4.05 -10.21 14.99
N LEU A 115 -3.11 -10.70 14.17
CA LEU A 115 -1.86 -11.30 14.66
C LEU A 115 -1.02 -10.28 15.44
N HIS A 116 -0.92 -9.04 14.96
CA HIS A 116 -0.26 -7.94 15.66
C HIS A 116 -0.81 -7.76 17.08
N HIS A 117 -2.13 -7.63 17.21
CA HIS A 117 -2.78 -7.51 18.51
C HIS A 117 -2.63 -8.80 19.33
N GLY A 118 -2.56 -9.97 18.70
CA GLY A 118 -2.28 -11.24 19.38
C GLY A 118 -0.90 -11.29 20.02
N ILE A 119 0.11 -10.74 19.36
CA ILE A 119 1.47 -10.63 19.88
C ILE A 119 1.51 -9.66 21.08
N LEU A 120 0.76 -8.56 21.02
CA LEU A 120 0.74 -7.55 22.07
C LEU A 120 -0.12 -7.92 23.29
N TYR A 121 -1.28 -8.53 23.04
CA TYR A 121 -2.36 -8.69 24.03
C TYR A 121 -2.81 -10.15 24.23
N GLY A 122 -2.20 -11.10 23.52
CA GLY A 122 -2.47 -12.53 23.62
C GLY A 122 -3.40 -13.06 22.54
N MET A 123 -3.27 -14.36 22.23
CA MET A 123 -3.98 -14.99 21.10
C MET A 123 -5.50 -14.96 21.23
N THR A 124 -6.05 -15.02 22.44
CA THR A 124 -7.50 -14.87 22.65
C THR A 124 -8.01 -13.51 22.17
N TYR A 125 -7.24 -12.45 22.38
CA TYR A 125 -7.57 -11.11 21.88
C TYR A 125 -7.53 -11.08 20.35
N SER A 126 -6.52 -11.69 19.74
CA SER A 126 -6.42 -11.84 18.27
C SER A 126 -7.69 -12.45 17.69
N TYR A 127 -8.12 -13.62 18.17
CA TYR A 127 -9.33 -14.26 17.64
C TYR A 127 -10.57 -13.38 17.78
N ALA A 128 -10.74 -12.72 18.93
CA ALA A 128 -11.86 -11.81 19.14
C ALA A 128 -11.80 -10.58 18.22
N TYR A 129 -10.62 -10.00 18.01
CA TYR A 129 -10.39 -8.88 17.10
C TYR A 129 -10.75 -9.27 15.66
N TRP A 130 -10.22 -10.40 15.17
CA TRP A 130 -10.47 -10.85 13.82
C TRP A 130 -11.94 -11.13 13.55
N ILE A 131 -12.62 -11.87 14.43
CA ILE A 131 -14.05 -12.19 14.27
C ILE A 131 -14.89 -10.91 14.17
N ARG A 132 -14.57 -9.89 14.96
CA ARG A 132 -15.26 -8.58 14.90
C ARG A 132 -14.89 -7.77 13.66
N GLY A 133 -13.71 -8.02 13.08
CA GLY A 133 -13.16 -7.35 11.90
C GLY A 133 -13.60 -7.93 10.55
N ILE A 134 -14.21 -9.12 10.49
CA ILE A 134 -14.51 -9.80 9.21
C ILE A 134 -15.31 -8.93 8.24
N SER A 135 -16.31 -8.18 8.71
CA SER A 135 -17.10 -7.29 7.84
C SER A 135 -16.23 -6.19 7.22
N PHE A 136 -15.32 -5.63 8.02
CA PHE A 136 -14.35 -4.61 7.60
C PHE A 136 -13.32 -5.19 6.63
N ASP A 137 -12.89 -6.44 6.81
CA ASP A 137 -11.97 -7.14 5.91
C ASP A 137 -12.63 -7.42 4.55
N ILE A 138 -13.90 -7.82 4.55
CA ILE A 138 -14.69 -8.03 3.32
C ILE A 138 -14.86 -6.72 2.56
N ILE A 139 -15.21 -5.63 3.24
CA ILE A 139 -15.33 -4.29 2.62
C ILE A 139 -14.00 -3.91 1.99
N HIS A 140 -12.90 -4.03 2.74
CA HIS A 140 -11.55 -3.70 2.26
C HIS A 140 -11.18 -4.53 1.02
N ALA A 141 -11.42 -5.84 1.06
CA ALA A 141 -11.12 -6.73 -0.06
C ALA A 141 -11.90 -6.35 -1.34
N ILE A 142 -13.21 -6.12 -1.21
CA ILE A 142 -14.06 -5.75 -2.34
C ILE A 142 -13.68 -4.37 -2.87
N SER A 143 -13.46 -3.38 -1.99
CA SER A 143 -13.08 -2.04 -2.41
C SER A 143 -11.72 -2.05 -3.10
N ASN A 144 -10.72 -2.77 -2.58
CA ASN A 144 -9.42 -2.90 -3.24
C ASN A 144 -9.55 -3.53 -4.62
N TYR A 145 -10.33 -4.61 -4.75
CA TYR A 145 -10.58 -5.24 -6.05
C TYR A 145 -11.11 -4.23 -7.06
N ILE A 146 -12.19 -3.52 -6.70
CA ILE A 146 -12.86 -2.57 -7.59
C ILE A 146 -11.95 -1.38 -7.92
N LEU A 147 -11.35 -0.76 -6.91
CA LEU A 147 -10.52 0.43 -7.08
C LEU A 147 -9.29 0.14 -7.92
N ILE A 148 -8.62 -0.99 -7.68
CA ILE A 148 -7.47 -1.40 -8.48
C ILE A 148 -7.89 -1.73 -9.90
N LEU A 149 -8.95 -2.52 -10.09
CA LEU A 149 -9.41 -2.91 -11.43
C LEU A 149 -9.73 -1.69 -12.31
N LEU A 150 -10.43 -0.70 -11.74
CA LEU A 150 -10.87 0.49 -12.47
C LEU A 150 -9.75 1.52 -12.65
N SER A 151 -8.90 1.72 -11.64
CA SER A 151 -8.01 2.89 -11.58
C SER A 151 -6.55 2.57 -11.88
N TYR A 152 -6.12 1.30 -11.79
CA TYR A 152 -4.72 0.90 -11.93
C TYR A 152 -4.07 1.45 -13.20
N ARG A 153 -4.65 1.18 -14.38
CA ARG A 153 -4.04 1.60 -15.66
C ARG A 153 -3.92 3.12 -15.76
N VAL A 154 -4.95 3.85 -15.32
CA VAL A 154 -4.99 5.32 -15.41
C VAL A 154 -3.92 5.92 -14.51
N ILE A 155 -3.91 5.56 -13.23
CA ILE A 155 -2.98 6.11 -12.24
C ILE A 155 -1.54 5.68 -12.56
N PHE A 156 -1.31 4.42 -12.95
CA PHE A 156 0.00 3.92 -13.33
C PHE A 156 0.59 4.72 -14.48
N ASN A 157 -0.17 4.94 -15.56
CA ASN A 157 0.30 5.68 -16.73
C ASN A 157 0.57 7.16 -16.42
N ILE A 158 -0.26 7.80 -15.58
CA ILE A 158 -0.04 9.18 -15.17
C ILE A 158 1.25 9.30 -14.35
N LEU A 159 1.41 8.47 -13.31
CA LEU A 159 2.59 8.51 -12.45
C LEU A 159 3.86 8.15 -13.20
N LYS A 160 3.82 7.16 -14.09
CA LYS A 160 4.94 6.82 -14.97
C LYS A 160 5.36 8.01 -15.83
N LYS A 161 4.42 8.70 -16.47
CA LYS A 161 4.77 9.89 -17.27
C LYS A 161 5.37 11.02 -16.42
N LEU A 162 4.85 11.24 -15.21
CA LEU A 162 5.36 12.28 -14.30
C LEU A 162 6.78 11.96 -13.81
N LEU A 163 7.02 10.73 -13.37
CA LEU A 163 8.32 10.28 -12.89
C LEU A 163 9.36 10.22 -14.04
N GLU A 164 8.94 9.96 -15.30
CA GLU A 164 9.82 10.00 -16.48
C GLU A 164 10.32 11.42 -16.72
N ARG A 165 9.44 12.42 -16.60
CA ARG A 165 9.79 13.85 -16.71
C ARG A 165 10.74 14.31 -15.62
N LEU A 166 10.73 13.67 -14.45
CA LEU A 166 11.66 13.93 -13.35
C LEU A 166 13.01 13.20 -13.50
N GLY A 167 13.21 12.45 -14.59
CA GLY A 167 14.44 11.69 -14.84
C GLY A 167 14.61 10.47 -13.93
N VAL A 168 13.50 9.91 -13.44
CA VAL A 168 13.50 8.67 -12.65
C VAL A 168 13.56 7.49 -13.60
N THR A 169 14.61 6.67 -13.49
CA THR A 169 14.77 5.43 -14.23
C THR A 169 14.03 4.30 -13.49
N TYR A 170 13.19 3.56 -14.20
CA TYR A 170 12.35 2.50 -13.64
C TYR A 170 13.06 1.16 -13.62
N GLU A 171 12.76 0.33 -12.62
CA GLU A 171 12.99 -1.13 -12.68
C GLU A 171 11.92 -1.85 -13.51
N SER A 172 11.35 -1.17 -14.50
CA SER A 172 10.29 -1.71 -15.34
C SER A 172 10.81 -2.96 -16.07
N ASN A 173 10.48 -4.13 -15.53
CA ASN A 173 10.60 -5.43 -16.20
C ASN A 173 9.58 -5.57 -17.36
N HIS A 174 8.89 -4.51 -17.76
CA HIS A 174 8.10 -4.42 -19.00
C HIS A 174 8.98 -4.40 -20.27
N LYS A 175 10.14 -5.05 -20.23
CA LYS A 175 10.80 -5.57 -21.42
C LYS A 175 10.07 -6.85 -21.81
N ASN A 176 8.95 -6.71 -22.52
CA ASN A 176 8.57 -7.53 -23.68
C ASN A 176 7.11 -7.25 -24.07
N ARG A 177 6.98 -6.46 -25.14
CA ARG A 177 5.93 -6.45 -26.16
C ARG A 177 4.52 -6.06 -25.69
#